data_AF-A0A7S0LGR4-F1
#
_entry.id   AF-A0A7S0LGR4-F1
#
_cell.length_a   1.000
_cell.length_b   1.000
_cell.length_c   1.000
_cell.angle_alpha   90.00
_cell.angle_beta   90.00
_cell.angle_gamma   90.00
#
_symmetry.space_group_name_H-M   'P 1'
#
loop_
_entity.id
_entity.type
_entity.pdbx_description
1 polymer ?
#
loop_
_entity_poly.entity_id
_entity_poly.type
_entity_poly.pdbx_seq_one_letter_code
_entity_poly.pdbx_strand_id
1 'polypeptide(L)'
;GARDEMAGFHAAVMCLLLRYEALGAHGYQAAVDAAGFSVLRARLGVSCECFASPLNCTLERFCSAFPDVDTPFGSLGSFFDFAPTTGSFEVNPPYEPDLLLAAARHA
;
A
#
# COMPACT_ATOMS: atom_id res chain seq x y z
N GLY A 1 -2.49 25.45 13.35
CA GLY A 1 -3.96 25.65 13.30
C GLY A 1 -4.49 25.24 11.93
N ALA A 2 -5.79 25.31 11.67
CA ALA A 2 -6.41 24.74 10.46
C ALA A 2 -5.73 25.11 9.11
N ARG A 3 -5.13 26.32 9.01
CA ARG A 3 -4.35 26.72 7.83
C ARG A 3 -3.00 26.01 7.71
N ASP A 4 -2.30 25.82 8.82
CA ASP A 4 -1.01 25.11 8.84
C ASP A 4 -1.22 23.61 8.60
N GLU A 5 -2.31 23.05 9.12
CA GLU A 5 -2.73 21.66 8.87
C GLU A 5 -3.02 21.43 7.39
N MET A 6 -3.74 22.36 6.75
CA MET A 6 -4.01 22.31 5.31
C MET A 6 -2.72 22.42 4.48
N ALA A 7 -1.79 23.30 4.88
CA ALA A 7 -0.50 23.43 4.20
C ALA A 7 0.34 22.15 4.32
N GLY A 8 0.36 21.54 5.51
CA GLY A 8 1.02 20.25 5.74
C GLY A 8 0.42 19.13 4.90
N PHE A 9 -0.91 19.06 4.82
CA PHE A 9 -1.60 18.08 3.97
C PHE A 9 -1.24 18.25 2.48
N HIS A 10 -1.31 19.48 1.95
CA HIS A 10 -0.93 19.74 0.56
C HIS A 10 0.53 19.39 0.26
N ALA A 11 1.45 19.68 1.18
CA ALA A 11 2.85 19.31 1.04
C ALA A 11 3.02 17.78 1.00
N ALA A 12 2.35 17.05 1.88
CA ALA A 12 2.37 15.59 1.90
C ALA A 12 1.81 14.99 0.60
N VAL A 13 0.68 15.53 0.09
CA VAL A 13 0.09 15.10 -1.19
C VAL A 13 1.05 15.36 -2.34
N MET A 14 1.71 16.52 -2.37
CA MET A 14 2.70 16.85 -3.40
C MET A 14 3.89 15.89 -3.36
N CYS A 15 4.42 15.58 -2.18
CA CYS A 15 5.51 14.60 -2.03
C CYS A 15 5.10 13.20 -2.49
N LEU A 16 3.90 12.74 -2.12
CA LEU A 16 3.33 11.47 -2.57
C LEU A 16 3.25 11.41 -4.10
N LEU A 17 2.58 12.39 -4.72
CA LEU A 17 2.37 12.42 -6.17
C LEU A 17 3.70 12.49 -6.93
N LEU A 18 4.63 13.35 -6.50
CA LEU A 18 5.95 13.45 -7.13
C LEU A 18 6.76 12.15 -6.98
N ARG A 19 6.66 11.45 -5.84
CA ARG A 19 7.36 10.18 -5.63
C ARG A 19 6.87 9.10 -6.59
N TYR A 20 5.56 8.92 -6.69
CA TYR A 20 4.98 7.88 -7.55
C TYR A 20 5.06 8.21 -9.04
N GLU A 21 4.99 9.50 -9.40
CA GLU A 21 5.28 9.95 -10.77
C GLU A 21 6.74 9.65 -11.15
N ALA A 22 7.69 9.97 -10.27
CA ALA A 22 9.12 9.74 -10.51
C ALA A 22 9.48 8.24 -10.59
N LEU A 23 8.75 7.39 -9.86
CA LEU A 23 8.89 5.94 -9.98
C LEU A 23 8.46 5.44 -11.38
N GLY A 24 7.52 6.12 -12.04
CA GLY A 24 7.04 5.75 -13.38
C GLY A 24 6.37 4.38 -13.43
N ALA A 25 5.94 3.84 -12.28
CA ALA A 25 5.51 2.45 -12.15
C ALA A 25 4.03 2.18 -12.45
N HIS A 26 3.46 2.90 -13.43
CA HIS A 26 2.12 2.56 -13.90
C HIS A 26 2.12 1.14 -14.50
N GLY A 27 1.30 0.24 -13.94
CA GLY A 27 1.13 -1.13 -14.46
C GLY A 27 2.08 -2.20 -13.91
N TYR A 28 2.86 -1.91 -12.87
CA TYR A 28 3.75 -2.92 -12.26
C TYR A 28 2.99 -3.94 -11.40
N GLN A 29 1.72 -3.68 -11.07
CA GLN A 29 0.81 -4.59 -10.37
C GLN A 29 -0.62 -4.31 -10.83
N ALA A 30 -1.45 -5.34 -10.98
CA ALA A 30 -2.88 -5.20 -11.26
C ALA A 30 -3.65 -5.26 -9.95
N ALA A 31 -4.09 -4.11 -9.43
CA ALA A 31 -4.88 -4.05 -8.21
C ALA A 31 -6.18 -4.86 -8.35
N VAL A 32 -6.54 -5.60 -7.29
CA VAL A 32 -7.86 -6.23 -7.20
C VAL A 32 -8.91 -5.13 -7.11
N ASP A 33 -10.01 -5.26 -7.84
CA ASP A 33 -11.07 -4.26 -7.81
C ASP A 33 -11.86 -4.29 -6.48
N ALA A 34 -12.66 -3.26 -6.24
CA ALA A 34 -13.45 -3.13 -5.01
C ALA A 34 -14.42 -4.32 -4.80
N ALA A 35 -14.91 -4.94 -5.88
CA ALA A 35 -15.79 -6.09 -5.79
C ALA A 35 -15.04 -7.35 -5.30
N GLY A 36 -13.82 -7.56 -5.81
CA GLY A 36 -12.91 -8.61 -5.34
C GLY A 36 -12.56 -8.43 -3.87
N PHE A 37 -12.14 -7.23 -3.46
CA PHE A 37 -11.86 -6.94 -2.05
C PHE A 37 -13.10 -7.12 -1.16
N SER A 38 -14.30 -6.77 -1.62
CA SER A 38 -15.53 -7.03 -0.87
C SER A 38 -15.71 -8.52 -0.55
N VAL A 39 -15.44 -9.40 -1.51
CA VAL A 39 -15.48 -10.86 -1.30
C VAL A 39 -14.36 -11.33 -0.36
N LEU A 40 -13.12 -10.86 -0.56
CA LEU A 40 -11.97 -11.21 0.29
C LEU A 40 -12.23 -10.83 1.75
N ARG A 41 -12.76 -9.63 2.00
CA ARG A 41 -13.15 -9.18 3.34
C ARG A 41 -14.26 -10.06 3.93
N ALA A 42 -15.34 -10.27 3.19
CA ALA A 42 -16.53 -10.95 3.69
C ALA A 42 -16.31 -12.45 3.94
N ARG A 43 -15.50 -13.12 3.12
CA ARG A 43 -15.34 -14.59 3.15
C ARG A 43 -14.05 -15.05 3.83
N LEU A 44 -12.99 -14.27 3.72
CA LEU A 44 -11.66 -14.65 4.22
C LEU A 44 -11.15 -13.72 5.33
N GLY A 45 -11.93 -12.69 5.69
CA GLY A 45 -11.56 -11.75 6.74
C GLY A 45 -10.33 -10.90 6.40
N VAL A 46 -9.98 -10.79 5.11
CA VAL A 46 -8.84 -9.98 4.66
C VAL A 46 -9.01 -8.54 5.16
N SER A 47 -7.98 -7.99 5.78
CA SER A 47 -8.06 -6.67 6.40
C SER A 47 -6.84 -5.78 6.19
N CYS A 48 -5.90 -6.22 5.36
CA CYS A 48 -4.71 -5.46 5.01
C CYS A 48 -4.17 -5.90 3.64
N GLU A 49 -3.75 -4.92 2.84
CA GLU A 49 -3.05 -5.12 1.57
C GLU A 49 -1.54 -5.10 1.82
N CYS A 50 -0.84 -6.16 1.47
CA CYS A 50 0.61 -6.25 1.67
C CYS A 50 1.41 -5.46 0.63
N PHE A 51 0.83 -5.13 -0.52
CA PHE A 51 1.49 -4.33 -1.54
C PHE A 51 0.48 -3.35 -2.13
N ALA A 52 0.50 -2.11 -1.65
CA ALA A 52 -0.32 -1.04 -2.20
C ALA A 52 0.39 0.32 -2.09
N SER A 53 -0.35 1.37 -2.37
CA SER A 53 0.02 2.76 -2.23
C SER A 53 -1.21 3.55 -1.76
N PRO A 54 -1.02 4.76 -1.24
CA PRO A 54 -2.15 5.65 -0.97
C PRO A 54 -3.02 5.95 -2.19
N LEU A 55 -2.53 5.71 -3.41
CA LEU A 55 -3.22 5.99 -4.67
C LEU A 55 -4.07 4.82 -5.17
N ASN A 56 -3.87 3.59 -4.66
CA ASN A 56 -4.56 2.40 -5.15
C ASN A 56 -5.07 1.45 -4.07
N CYS A 57 -4.82 1.72 -2.78
CA CYS A 57 -5.34 0.90 -1.69
C CYS A 57 -6.88 0.92 -1.67
N THR A 58 -7.48 -0.22 -1.36
CA THR A 58 -8.93 -0.36 -1.13
C THR A 58 -9.25 -0.48 0.37
N LEU A 59 -8.33 -1.01 1.16
CA LEU A 59 -8.44 -1.19 2.60
C LEU A 59 -7.72 -0.06 3.36
N GLU A 60 -8.20 0.22 4.58
CA GLU A 60 -7.61 1.28 5.44
C GLU A 60 -6.18 0.98 5.89
N ARG A 61 -5.77 -0.29 5.86
CA ARG A 61 -4.44 -0.75 6.26
C ARG A 61 -3.75 -1.36 5.06
N PHE A 62 -2.56 -0.88 4.77
CA PHE A 62 -1.75 -1.41 3.71
C PHE A 62 -0.26 -1.21 3.98
N CYS A 63 0.58 -2.07 3.44
CA CYS A 63 2.01 -1.83 3.33
C CYS A 63 2.30 -1.16 1.98
N SER A 64 3.36 -0.35 1.92
CA SER A 64 3.74 0.38 0.71
C SER A 64 5.25 0.54 0.56
N ALA A 65 5.67 0.97 -0.63
CA ALA A 65 7.09 1.07 -0.99
C ALA A 65 7.82 2.26 -0.35
N PHE A 66 7.10 3.34 0.00
CA PHE A 66 7.71 4.61 0.42
C PHE A 66 7.16 5.10 1.77
N PRO A 67 7.58 4.50 2.90
CA PRO A 67 7.05 4.86 4.21
C PRO A 67 7.20 6.35 4.54
N ASP A 68 8.26 7.00 4.04
CA ASP A 68 8.55 8.42 4.28
C ASP A 68 7.49 9.37 3.74
N VAL A 69 6.78 9.01 2.67
CA VAL A 69 5.70 9.82 2.08
C VAL A 69 4.32 9.18 2.20
N ASP A 70 4.24 7.87 2.45
CA ASP A 70 2.97 7.13 2.48
C ASP A 70 2.36 7.00 3.89
N THR A 71 3.18 7.07 4.95
CA THR A 71 2.69 6.96 6.35
C THR A 71 1.61 7.98 6.69
N PRO A 72 1.68 9.27 6.27
CA PRO A 72 0.61 10.24 6.51
C PRO A 72 -0.76 9.83 5.94
N PHE A 73 -0.78 8.88 5.00
CA PHE A 73 -1.97 8.39 4.31
C PHE A 73 -2.36 6.97 4.70
N GLY A 74 -1.80 6.42 5.79
CA GLY A 74 -2.23 5.13 6.36
C GLY A 74 -1.34 3.93 6.04
N SER A 75 -0.18 4.14 5.41
CA SER A 75 0.79 3.05 5.22
C SER A 75 1.33 2.51 6.55
N LEU A 76 1.47 1.19 6.62
CA LEU A 76 2.12 0.44 7.71
C LEU A 76 3.63 0.29 7.49
N GLY A 77 4.17 0.83 6.40
CA GLY A 77 5.56 0.69 6.01
C GLY A 77 5.77 -0.41 4.95
N SER A 78 7.02 -0.85 4.79
CA SER A 78 7.39 -1.88 3.83
C SER A 78 6.83 -3.25 4.24
N PHE A 79 6.32 -4.02 3.27
CA PHE A 79 5.91 -5.42 3.50
C PHE A 79 7.03 -6.27 4.11
N PHE A 80 8.26 -6.05 3.67
CA PHE A 80 9.41 -6.84 4.11
C PHE A 80 9.81 -6.58 5.56
N ASP A 81 9.35 -5.46 6.14
CA ASP A 81 9.51 -5.15 7.57
C ASP A 81 8.22 -5.45 8.36
N PHE A 82 7.14 -5.81 7.68
CA PHE A 82 5.83 -6.09 8.26
C PHE A 82 5.73 -7.56 8.69
N ALA A 83 5.77 -7.80 10.01
CA ALA A 83 5.76 -9.15 10.61
C ALA A 83 4.59 -9.33 11.59
N PRO A 84 3.33 -9.34 11.13
CA PRO A 84 2.17 -9.56 11.99
C PRO A 84 2.15 -10.99 12.53
N THR A 85 1.78 -11.17 13.80
CA THR A 85 1.65 -12.50 14.40
C THR A 85 0.33 -13.20 14.07
N THR A 86 -0.70 -12.43 13.67
CA THR A 86 -2.04 -12.91 13.30
C THR A 86 -2.66 -12.00 12.25
N GLY A 87 -3.60 -12.52 11.45
CA GLY A 87 -4.41 -11.75 10.52
C GLY A 87 -4.73 -12.50 9.23
N SER A 88 -5.39 -11.80 8.32
CA SER A 88 -5.68 -12.25 6.96
C SER A 88 -5.37 -11.10 6.00
N PHE A 89 -4.57 -11.41 4.97
CA PHE A 89 -3.85 -10.43 4.16
C PHE A 89 -4.01 -10.75 2.68
N GLU A 90 -4.09 -9.71 1.86
CA GLU A 90 -3.97 -9.82 0.41
C GLU A 90 -2.51 -9.51 0.03
N VAL A 91 -1.92 -10.32 -0.83
CA VAL A 91 -0.51 -10.20 -1.22
C VAL A 91 -0.41 -10.22 -2.74
N ASN A 92 -0.23 -9.04 -3.33
CA ASN A 92 -0.10 -8.84 -4.78
C ASN A 92 1.12 -7.96 -5.08
N PRO A 93 2.35 -8.52 -4.97
CA PRO A 93 3.57 -7.76 -5.22
C PRO A 93 3.68 -7.33 -6.68
N PRO A 94 4.53 -6.32 -6.96
CA PRO A 94 4.89 -5.98 -8.34
C PRO A 94 5.40 -7.18 -9.13
N TYR A 95 5.14 -7.21 -10.43
CA TYR A 95 5.55 -8.29 -11.36
C TYR A 95 7.05 -8.25 -11.70
N GLU A 96 7.88 -8.02 -10.68
CA GLU A 96 9.33 -8.09 -10.78
C GLU A 96 9.83 -9.37 -10.09
N PRO A 97 10.56 -10.27 -10.78
CA PRO A 97 10.86 -11.61 -10.27
C PRO A 97 11.53 -11.63 -8.88
N ASP A 98 12.46 -10.71 -8.64
CA ASP A 98 13.15 -10.64 -7.36
C ASP A 98 12.22 -10.20 -6.22
N LEU A 99 11.27 -9.30 -6.49
CA LEU A 99 10.26 -8.88 -5.52
C LEU A 99 9.22 -9.98 -5.27
N LEU A 100 8.79 -10.69 -6.32
CA LEU A 100 7.89 -11.85 -6.19
C LEU A 100 8.53 -12.94 -5.32
N LEU A 101 9.80 -13.27 -5.58
CA LEU A 101 10.53 -14.28 -4.81
C LEU A 101 10.79 -13.84 -3.37
N ALA A 102 11.15 -12.57 -3.15
CA ALA A 102 11.30 -12.02 -1.81
C ALA A 102 9.97 -12.05 -1.05
N ALA A 103 8.86 -11.69 -1.71
CA ALA A 103 7.54 -11.69 -1.11
C ALA A 103 7.11 -13.10 -0.68
N ALA A 104 7.30 -14.09 -1.56
CA ALA A 104 6.99 -15.49 -1.27
C ALA A 104 7.85 -16.10 -0.15
N ARG A 105 9.05 -15.56 0.12
CA ARG A 105 9.91 -16.00 1.23
C ARG A 105 9.53 -15.37 2.56
N HIS A 106 8.90 -14.20 2.54
CA HIS A 106 8.49 -13.46 3.73
C HIS A 106 7.08 -13.81 4.21
N ALA A 107 6.16 -14.09 3.27
CA ALA A 107 4.78 -14.48 3.55
C ALA A 107 4.66 -15.83 4.28
#